data_AF-A0A3S3X0Z3-F1
#
_entry.id   AF-A0A3S3X0Z3-F1
#
_cell.length_a   1.000
_cell.length_b   1.000
_cell.length_c   1.000
_cell.angle_alpha   90.00
_cell.angle_beta   90.00
_cell.angle_gamma   90.00
#
_symmetry.space_group_name_H-M   'P 1'
#
loop_
_entity.id
_entity.type
_entity.pdbx_description
1 polymer ?
#
loop_
_entity_poly.entity_id
_entity_poly.type
_entity_poly.pdbx_seq_one_letter_code
_entity_poly.pdbx_strand_id
1 'polypeptide(L)'
;MNIEELILSFLDKKADQEEKRRQIDYDRRNEMSELEKLLPSNSKQFHILNLNDVIQFDEKVYEQLTAELNELGSELRPILMDQNATYISPIEVHIENESYAMIWLDDNGVIQGIRRISKI
;
A
#
# COMPACT_ATOMS: atom_id res chain seq x y z
N MET A 1 -2.89 -0.70 -21.00
CA MET A 1 -3.76 -0.56 -19.82
C MET A 1 -4.59 0.69 -20.05
N ASN A 2 -5.91 0.62 -19.86
CA ASN A 2 -6.74 1.82 -19.94
C ASN A 2 -6.58 2.66 -18.65
N ILE A 3 -7.05 3.91 -18.65
CA ILE A 3 -6.88 4.82 -17.49
C ILE A 3 -7.55 4.27 -16.23
N GLU A 4 -8.71 3.63 -16.36
CA GLU A 4 -9.47 3.06 -15.24
C GLU A 4 -8.70 1.91 -14.59
N GLU A 5 -8.19 0.98 -15.38
CA GLU A 5 -7.32 -0.13 -14.96
C GLU A 5 -6.05 0.39 -14.29
N LEU A 6 -5.43 1.44 -14.83
CA LEU A 6 -4.24 2.05 -14.25
C LEU A 6 -4.54 2.65 -12.86
N ILE A 7 -5.65 3.38 -12.73
CA ILE A 7 -6.09 3.98 -11.46
C ILE A 7 -6.39 2.90 -10.43
N LEU A 8 -7.15 1.87 -10.80
CA LEU A 8 -7.49 0.78 -9.89
C LEU A 8 -6.25 0.00 -9.47
N SER A 9 -5.35 -0.32 -10.41
CA SER A 9 -4.09 -1.00 -10.11
C SER A 9 -3.22 -0.19 -9.15
N PHE A 10 -3.13 1.12 -9.35
CA PHE A 10 -2.38 2.01 -8.46
C PHE A 10 -2.96 2.00 -7.04
N LEU A 11 -4.28 2.12 -6.89
CA LEU A 11 -4.92 2.16 -5.58
C LEU A 11 -4.81 0.81 -4.85
N ASP A 12 -4.93 -0.31 -5.57
CA ASP A 12 -4.80 -1.63 -4.99
C ASP A 12 -3.37 -1.89 -4.52
N LYS A 13 -2.38 -1.52 -5.33
CA LYS A 13 -0.97 -1.62 -4.92
C LYS A 13 -0.62 -0.70 -3.76
N LYS A 14 -1.25 0.48 -3.69
CA LYS A 14 -1.06 1.42 -2.57
C LYS A 14 -1.59 0.82 -1.28
N ALA A 15 -2.80 0.23 -1.33
CA ALA A 15 -3.39 -0.45 -0.19
C ALA A 15 -2.53 -1.66 0.27
N ASP A 16 -2.04 -2.47 -0.66
CA ASP A 16 -1.15 -3.60 -0.36
C ASP A 16 0.16 -3.14 0.30
N GLN A 17 0.75 -2.05 -0.21
CA GLN A 17 1.99 -1.47 0.32
C GLN A 17 1.79 -0.91 1.74
N GLU A 18 0.71 -0.17 1.97
CA GLU A 18 0.34 0.38 3.28
C GLU A 18 0.09 -0.73 4.30
N GLU A 19 -0.66 -1.77 3.91
CA GLU A 19 -0.92 -2.93 4.76
C GLU A 19 0.35 -3.71 5.06
N LYS A 20 1.24 -3.89 4.08
CA LYS A 20 2.53 -4.55 4.29
C LYS A 20 3.40 -3.75 5.28
N ARG A 21 3.44 -2.42 5.19
CA ARG A 21 4.15 -1.57 6.15
C ARG A 21 3.56 -1.70 7.56
N ARG A 22 2.23 -1.70 7.68
CA ARG A 22 1.52 -1.91 8.95
C ARG A 22 1.90 -3.26 9.58
N GLN A 23 1.89 -4.34 8.80
CA GLN A 23 2.28 -5.67 9.28
C GLN A 23 3.69 -5.67 9.86
N ILE A 24 4.65 -5.04 9.17
CA ILE A 24 6.04 -5.00 9.65
C ILE A 24 6.16 -4.14 10.91
N ASP A 25 5.61 -2.93 10.91
CA ASP A 25 5.81 -1.97 11.99
C ASP A 25 5.03 -2.30 13.26
N TYR A 26 3.87 -2.95 13.10
CA TYR A 26 2.96 -3.25 14.19
C TYR A 26 2.94 -4.74 14.52
N ASP A 27 2.52 -5.61 13.59
CA ASP A 27 2.29 -7.03 13.91
C ASP A 27 3.61 -7.73 14.27
N ARG A 28 4.63 -7.62 13.40
CA ARG A 28 5.93 -8.26 13.62
C ARG A 28 6.65 -7.69 14.84
N ARG A 29 6.51 -6.39 15.07
CA ARG A 29 7.08 -5.73 16.25
C ARG A 29 6.44 -6.20 17.55
N ASN A 30 5.12 -6.38 17.56
CA ASN A 30 4.39 -6.92 18.70
C ASN A 30 4.76 -8.39 18.94
N GLU A 31 4.81 -9.20 17.88
CA GLU A 31 5.24 -10.60 17.95
C GLU A 31 6.65 -10.72 18.56
N MET A 32 7.59 -9.88 18.14
CA MET A 32 8.95 -9.84 18.70
C MET A 32 8.93 -9.52 20.21
N SER A 33 8.15 -8.51 20.61
CA SER A 33 7.99 -8.10 22.02
C SER A 33 7.38 -9.21 22.89
N GLU A 34 6.45 -10.00 22.35
CA GLU A 34 5.86 -11.14 23.04
C GLU A 34 6.85 -12.31 23.19
N LEU A 35 7.60 -12.64 22.13
CA LEU A 35 8.64 -13.67 22.17
C LEU A 35 9.74 -13.32 23.19
N GLU A 36 10.11 -12.05 23.29
CA GLU A 36 11.05 -11.56 24.30
C GLU A 36 10.55 -11.72 25.74
N LYS A 37 9.24 -11.72 25.98
CA LYS A 37 8.65 -11.85 27.32
C LYS A 37 8.38 -13.30 27.71
N LEU A 38 7.90 -14.11 26.77
CA LEU A 38 7.27 -15.40 27.07
C LEU A 38 8.22 -16.61 26.96
N LEU A 39 9.29 -16.52 26.15
CA LEU A 39 10.13 -17.68 25.89
C LEU A 39 11.35 -17.78 26.83
N PRO A 40 11.68 -19.00 27.32
CA PRO A 40 12.96 -19.23 27.98
C PRO A 40 14.12 -18.97 27.01
N SER A 41 15.27 -18.49 27.53
CA SER A 41 16.37 -17.95 26.71
C SER A 41 16.84 -18.86 25.56
N ASN A 42 16.78 -20.18 25.74
CA ASN A 42 17.28 -21.14 24.76
C ASN A 42 16.35 -21.30 23.53
N SER A 43 15.03 -21.23 23.71
CA SER A 43 14.08 -21.25 22.58
C SER A 43 13.89 -19.87 21.95
N LYS A 44 14.07 -18.81 22.76
CA LYS A 44 13.95 -17.42 22.32
C LYS A 44 14.83 -17.08 21.12
N GLN A 45 16.10 -17.52 21.11
CA GLN A 45 17.02 -17.21 20.01
C GLN A 45 16.55 -17.74 18.66
N PHE A 46 16.06 -18.98 18.60
CA PHE A 46 15.58 -19.57 17.35
C PHE A 46 14.34 -18.86 16.81
N HIS A 47 13.38 -18.53 17.68
CA HIS A 47 12.17 -17.80 17.28
C HIS A 47 12.48 -16.37 16.82
N ILE A 48 13.39 -15.67 17.50
CA ILE A 48 13.82 -14.33 17.10
C ILE A 48 14.51 -14.36 15.73
N LEU A 49 15.38 -15.35 15.49
CA LEU A 49 16.05 -15.50 14.19
C LEU A 49 15.02 -15.73 13.07
N ASN A 50 14.08 -16.65 13.26
CA ASN A 50 13.02 -16.89 12.28
C ASN A 50 12.17 -15.65 12.03
N LEU A 51 11.80 -14.91 13.07
CA LEU A 51 11.00 -13.70 12.93
C LEU A 51 11.78 -12.60 12.19
N ASN A 52 13.09 -12.48 12.42
CA ASN A 52 13.94 -11.57 11.66
C ASN A 52 14.00 -11.94 10.17
N ASP A 53 14.09 -13.22 9.84
CA ASP A 53 14.05 -13.67 8.44
C ASP A 53 12.71 -13.34 7.76
N VAL A 54 11.60 -13.50 8.50
CA VAL A 54 10.26 -13.10 8.03
C VAL A 54 10.18 -11.59 7.82
N ILE A 55 10.67 -10.78 8.77
CA ILE A 55 10.71 -9.31 8.62
C ILE A 55 11.54 -8.92 7.40
N GLN A 56 12.72 -9.50 7.20
CA GLN A 56 13.54 -9.22 6.03
C GLN A 56 12.85 -9.60 4.71
N PHE A 57 12.11 -10.69 4.70
CA PHE A 57 11.31 -11.07 3.55
C PHE A 57 10.18 -10.07 3.31
N ASP A 58 9.42 -9.70 4.34
CA ASP A 58 8.33 -8.73 4.24
C ASP A 58 8.84 -7.34 3.78
N GLU A 59 10.02 -6.90 4.24
CA GLU A 59 10.67 -5.67 3.77
C GLU A 59 11.01 -5.72 2.27
N LYS A 60 11.50 -6.86 1.76
CA LYS A 60 11.73 -7.02 0.31
C LYS A 60 10.43 -6.96 -0.48
N VAL A 61 9.35 -7.53 0.04
CA VAL A 61 8.03 -7.43 -0.59
C VAL A 61 7.54 -5.98 -0.59
N TYR A 62 7.73 -5.24 0.51
CA TYR A 62 7.42 -3.81 0.58
C TYR A 62 8.21 -2.99 -0.44
N GLU A 63 9.51 -3.26 -0.61
CA GLU A 63 10.35 -2.62 -1.62
C GLU A 63 9.86 -2.90 -3.05
N GLN A 64 9.46 -4.14 -3.34
CA GLN A 64 8.88 -4.52 -4.63
C GLN A 64 7.57 -3.77 -4.90
N LEU A 65 6.65 -3.74 -3.93
CA LEU A 65 5.40 -2.98 -4.05
C LEU A 65 5.66 -1.48 -4.25
N THR A 66 6.68 -0.93 -3.58
CA THR A 66 7.08 0.47 -3.74
C THR A 66 7.62 0.74 -5.15
N ALA A 67 8.38 -0.18 -5.73
CA ALA A 67 8.85 -0.07 -7.11
C ALA A 67 7.68 -0.12 -8.10
N GLU A 68 6.77 -1.09 -7.96
CA GLU A 68 5.56 -1.20 -8.79
C GLU A 68 4.70 0.08 -8.71
N LEU A 69 4.52 0.63 -7.51
CA LEU A 69 3.80 1.89 -7.31
C LEU A 69 4.47 3.09 -7.98
N ASN A 70 5.80 3.14 -7.98
CA ASN A 70 6.53 4.21 -8.65
C ASN A 70 6.39 4.12 -10.17
N GLU A 71 6.39 2.90 -10.72
CA GLU A 71 6.14 2.67 -12.16
C GLU A 71 4.73 3.12 -12.54
N LEU A 72 3.70 2.63 -11.85
CA LEU A 72 2.31 3.04 -12.06
C LEU A 72 2.13 4.54 -11.86
N GLY A 73 2.77 5.12 -10.84
CA GLY A 73 2.74 6.55 -10.57
C GLY A 73 3.41 7.40 -11.64
N SER A 74 4.46 6.88 -12.29
CA SER A 74 5.14 7.56 -13.40
C SER A 74 4.27 7.63 -14.66
N GLU A 75 3.43 6.61 -14.88
CA GLU A 75 2.43 6.59 -15.96
C GLU A 75 1.22 7.47 -15.64
N LEU A 76 0.76 7.43 -14.40
CA LEU A 76 -0.48 8.10 -13.99
C LEU A 76 -0.31 9.61 -13.78
N ARG A 77 0.82 10.05 -13.21
CA ARG A 77 1.07 11.47 -12.91
C ARG A 77 0.89 12.41 -14.11
N PRO A 78 1.45 12.16 -15.31
CA PRO A 78 1.25 13.05 -16.45
C PRO A 78 -0.22 13.15 -16.86
N ILE A 79 -0.99 12.06 -16.73
CA ILE A 79 -2.43 12.04 -17.04
C ILE A 79 -3.19 12.92 -16.04
N LEU A 80 -2.87 12.81 -14.74
CA LEU A 80 -3.49 13.65 -13.71
C LEU A 80 -3.14 15.14 -13.90
N MET A 81 -1.92 15.45 -14.33
CA MET A 81 -1.51 16.82 -14.65
C MET A 81 -2.27 17.37 -15.86
N ASP A 82 -2.38 16.59 -16.94
CA ASP A 82 -3.10 16.99 -18.17
C ASP A 82 -4.58 17.28 -17.90
N GLN A 83 -5.20 16.47 -17.04
CA GLN A 83 -6.60 16.65 -16.64
C GLN A 83 -6.81 17.68 -15.51
N ASN A 84 -5.75 18.31 -15.00
CA ASN A 84 -5.81 19.19 -13.83
C ASN A 84 -6.53 18.54 -12.63
N ALA A 85 -6.25 17.25 -12.40
CA ALA A 85 -6.87 16.46 -11.36
C ALA A 85 -6.40 16.92 -9.97
N THR A 86 -7.29 17.57 -9.23
CA THR A 86 -7.03 18.11 -7.88
C THR A 86 -8.03 17.54 -6.88
N TYR A 87 -7.84 17.77 -5.59
CA TYR A 87 -8.80 17.33 -4.57
C TYR A 87 -10.24 17.83 -4.83
N ILE A 88 -10.39 19.02 -5.41
CA ILE A 88 -11.70 19.63 -5.72
C ILE A 88 -12.30 19.05 -7.00
N SER A 89 -11.45 18.61 -7.93
CA SER A 89 -11.84 18.04 -9.22
C SER A 89 -11.02 16.77 -9.48
N PRO A 90 -11.29 15.67 -8.75
CA PRO A 90 -10.57 14.42 -8.94
C PRO A 90 -11.04 13.73 -10.21
N ILE A 91 -10.23 12.81 -10.74
CA ILE A 91 -10.71 11.84 -11.73
C ILE A 91 -11.50 10.77 -10.97
N GLU A 92 -12.76 10.59 -11.34
CA GLU A 92 -13.63 9.54 -10.80
C GLU A 92 -13.71 8.37 -11.78
N VAL A 93 -13.47 7.16 -11.27
CA VAL A 93 -13.66 5.90 -11.97
C VAL A 93 -14.82 5.18 -11.31
N HIS A 94 -15.90 4.99 -12.06
CA HIS A 94 -17.02 4.20 -11.60
C HIS A 94 -16.69 2.73 -11.70
N ILE A 95 -16.86 2.04 -10.57
CA ILE A 95 -16.78 0.59 -10.48
C ILE A 95 -18.21 0.06 -10.52
N GLU A 96 -18.40 -1.25 -10.54
CA GLU A 96 -19.73 -1.86 -10.42
C GLU A 96 -20.46 -1.44 -9.13
N ASN A 97 -21.79 -1.33 -9.22
CA ASN A 97 -22.71 -0.84 -8.17
C ASN A 97 -22.46 0.63 -7.80
N GLU A 98 -22.72 1.01 -6.55
CA GLU A 98 -22.42 2.34 -5.99
C GLU A 98 -20.93 2.51 -5.61
N SER A 99 -20.03 1.67 -6.16
CA SER A 99 -18.60 1.71 -5.86
C SER A 99 -17.89 2.64 -6.83
N TYR A 100 -16.90 3.38 -6.33
CA TYR A 100 -16.10 4.28 -7.15
C TYR A 100 -14.68 4.42 -6.60
N ALA A 101 -13.77 4.89 -7.44
CA ALA A 101 -12.46 5.35 -7.06
C ALA A 101 -12.30 6.83 -7.46
N MET A 102 -11.67 7.62 -6.61
CA MET A 102 -11.26 9.00 -6.93
C MET A 102 -9.75 9.12 -6.81
N ILE A 103 -9.12 9.84 -7.74
CA ILE A 103 -7.68 10.05 -7.74
C ILE A 103 -7.33 11.49 -8.16
N TRP A 104 -6.30 12.06 -7.55
CA TRP A 104 -5.87 13.43 -7.78
C TRP A 104 -4.40 13.63 -7.40
N LEU A 105 -3.84 14.78 -7.78
CA LEU A 105 -2.56 15.27 -7.26
C LEU A 105 -2.80 16.23 -6.11
N ASP A 106 -2.04 16.08 -5.03
CA ASP A 106 -1.99 17.10 -3.96
C ASP A 106 -1.06 18.27 -4.33
N ASP A 107 -0.95 19.23 -3.42
CA ASP A 107 -0.14 20.45 -3.61
C ASP A 107 1.36 20.18 -3.82
N ASN A 108 1.84 18.99 -3.42
CA ASN A 108 3.23 18.55 -3.62
C ASN A 108 3.38 17.69 -4.89
N GLY A 109 2.31 17.52 -5.67
CA GLY A 109 2.28 16.64 -6.83
C GLY A 109 2.34 15.15 -6.46
N VAL A 110 1.97 14.78 -5.23
CA VAL A 110 1.86 13.37 -4.83
C VAL A 110 0.48 12.87 -5.22
N ILE A 111 0.43 11.65 -5.74
CA ILE A 111 -0.82 11.01 -6.14
C ILE A 111 -1.58 10.57 -4.88
N GLN A 112 -2.77 11.11 -4.72
CA GLN A 112 -3.71 10.77 -3.67
C GLN A 112 -4.93 10.10 -4.28
N GLY A 113 -5.56 9.20 -3.54
CA GLY A 113 -6.79 8.59 -4.00
C GLY A 113 -7.51 7.81 -2.94
N ILE A 114 -8.79 7.60 -3.18
CA ILE A 114 -9.70 6.83 -2.32
C ILE A 114 -10.46 5.84 -3.17
N ARG A 115 -10.72 4.66 -2.60
CA ARG A 115 -11.61 3.66 -3.18
C ARG A 115 -12.77 3.42 -2.22
N ARG A 116 -13.99 3.67 -2.68
CA ARG A 116 -15.21 3.37 -1.94
C ARG A 116 -15.84 2.12 -2.53
N ILE A 117 -15.97 1.09 -1.70
CA ILE A 117 -16.66 -0.16 -2.05
C ILE A 117 -17.98 -0.17 -1.28
N SER A 118 -19.09 -0.21 -2.01
CA SER A 118 -20.40 -0.36 -1.38
C SER A 118 -20.59 -1.80 -0.92
N LYS A 119 -21.05 -1.98 0.33
CA LYS A 119 -21.38 -3.31 0.86
C LYS A 119 -22.70 -3.75 0.21
N ILE A 120 -22.65 -4.89 -0.49
CA ILE A 120 -23.83 -5.63 -0.98
C ILE A 120 -24.52 -6.28 0.21
#